data_AF-A0A3G2HX10-F1
#
_entry.id   AF-A0A3G2HX10-F1
#
_cell.length_a   1.000
_cell.length_b   1.000
_cell.length_c   1.000
_cell.angle_alpha   90.00
_cell.angle_beta   90.00
_cell.angle_gamma   90.00
#
_symmetry.space_group_name_H-M   'P 1'
#
loop_
_entity.id
_entity.type
_entity.pdbx_description
1 polymer ?
#
loop_
_entity_poly.entity_id
_entity_poly.type
_entity_poly.pdbx_seq_one_letter_code
_entity_poly.pdbx_strand_id
1 'polypeptide(L)'
;MSWRDQKQAASFRGVAFEVLRDSAPAGQRTQVHEYPQRDTPLVEALGKRTKEIRVTAFVAGDDCLSQRDALLEVIEQPGSGELILPWTGSITATCIDCTYQHDRRTQGMVQFELVFVEGEAEPSYPVAGADAASTLNSAADAVQMSALERFTAALEGIDLSQISLDAVLTPIGQVLEVVQDVYGSVSGVLGSAQRVFDSVMAGPGAFAHAVFGIIGGARSLFGGFYSRAQGVMSLFGLADRADAVQRLGGTLLPSGAANRVFVAAVRSLVQDAVAVDAVRGASELPSKTISVTRAGQVAVDGLKQGGVAVDSGTLGQVVDGLTGVDRVELPVADDVLQVRDGISESLWALPSSHQRRITR
;
A
#
# COMPACT_ATOMS: atom_id res chain seq x y z
N MET A 1 -33.41 32.44 3.28
CA MET A 1 -34.01 31.09 3.11
C MET A 1 -34.30 30.56 4.50
N SER A 2 -35.58 30.43 4.86
CA SER A 2 -36.01 29.85 6.13
C SER A 2 -35.90 28.32 6.05
N TRP A 3 -35.77 27.63 7.20
CA TRP A 3 -35.82 26.16 7.25
C TRP A 3 -37.11 25.58 6.64
N ARG A 4 -38.19 26.38 6.59
CA ARG A 4 -39.45 26.02 5.92
C ARG A 4 -39.31 25.91 4.40
N ASP A 5 -38.43 26.71 3.80
CA ASP A 5 -38.16 26.72 2.36
C ASP A 5 -37.25 25.54 1.95
N GLN A 6 -36.66 24.84 2.92
CA GLN A 6 -35.77 23.69 2.72
C GLN A 6 -36.49 22.34 2.88
N LYS A 7 -37.78 22.33 3.23
CA LYS A 7 -38.56 21.10 3.39
C LYS A 7 -38.72 20.41 2.03
N GLN A 8 -38.29 19.16 1.97
CA GLN A 8 -38.53 18.30 0.82
C GLN A 8 -39.84 17.52 1.00
N ALA A 9 -40.53 17.22 -0.10
CA ALA A 9 -41.65 16.29 -0.08
C ALA A 9 -41.12 14.90 0.23
N ALA A 10 -41.70 14.23 1.24
CA ALA A 10 -41.20 12.91 1.62
C ALA A 10 -41.58 11.87 0.57
N SER A 11 -40.63 11.02 0.22
CA SER A 11 -40.87 9.92 -0.72
C SER A 11 -39.93 8.75 -0.49
N PHE A 12 -40.39 7.55 -0.86
CA PHE A 12 -39.56 6.36 -0.87
C PHE A 12 -39.66 5.69 -2.23
N ARG A 13 -38.50 5.52 -2.90
CA ARG A 13 -38.38 5.08 -4.31
C ARG A 13 -39.39 5.76 -5.25
N GLY A 14 -39.64 7.05 -5.03
CA GLY A 14 -40.54 7.87 -5.84
C GLY A 14 -42.01 7.87 -5.41
N VAL A 15 -42.43 7.06 -4.43
CA VAL A 15 -43.80 7.12 -3.87
C VAL A 15 -43.86 8.15 -2.75
N ALA A 16 -44.69 9.18 -2.91
CA ALA A 16 -44.81 10.27 -1.95
C ALA A 16 -45.68 9.90 -0.74
N PHE A 17 -45.33 10.44 0.43
CA PHE A 17 -46.11 10.33 1.67
C PHE A 17 -45.91 11.58 2.55
N GLU A 18 -46.78 11.80 3.53
CA GLU A 18 -46.67 12.90 4.47
C GLU A 18 -46.03 12.43 5.78
N VAL A 19 -45.14 13.22 6.37
CA VAL A 19 -44.43 12.88 7.62
C VAL A 19 -44.95 13.70 8.79
N LEU A 20 -45.46 13.02 9.81
CA LEU A 20 -45.84 13.64 11.09
C LEU A 20 -44.64 13.80 12.01
N ARG A 21 -43.80 12.76 12.06
CA ARG A 21 -42.64 12.73 12.93
C ARG A 21 -41.59 11.76 12.39
N ASP A 22 -40.33 12.15 12.47
CA ASP A 22 -39.16 11.30 12.27
C ASP A 22 -38.26 11.31 13.51
N SER A 23 -37.54 10.21 13.73
CA SER A 23 -36.52 10.14 14.77
C SER A 23 -35.43 9.14 14.38
N ALA A 24 -34.17 9.51 14.63
CA ALA A 24 -33.03 8.66 14.35
C ALA A 24 -32.06 8.67 15.56
N PRO A 25 -31.50 7.52 15.95
CA PRO A 25 -30.49 7.48 16.98
C PRO A 25 -29.19 8.09 16.46
N ALA A 26 -28.58 8.97 17.25
CA ALA A 26 -27.26 9.53 17.00
C ALA A 26 -26.25 8.99 18.01
N GLY A 27 -25.03 8.68 17.56
CA GLY A 27 -23.93 8.28 18.43
C GLY A 27 -23.10 7.11 17.91
N GLN A 28 -22.27 6.57 18.79
CA GLN A 28 -21.44 5.39 18.52
C GLN A 28 -21.99 4.19 19.29
N ARG A 29 -21.77 2.99 18.75
CA ARG A 29 -21.98 1.76 19.51
C ARG A 29 -20.81 1.62 20.47
N THR A 30 -21.09 1.53 21.75
CA THR A 30 -20.05 1.41 22.79
C THR A 30 -20.30 0.18 23.65
N GLN A 31 -19.24 -0.53 24.02
CA GLN A 31 -19.28 -1.60 25.00
C GLN A 31 -18.71 -1.08 26.32
N VAL A 32 -19.50 -1.20 27.39
CA VAL A 32 -19.09 -0.80 28.73
C VAL A 32 -18.65 -2.04 29.48
N HIS A 33 -17.39 -2.06 29.91
CA HIS A 33 -16.81 -3.12 30.72
C HIS A 33 -16.70 -2.65 32.17
N GLU A 34 -17.46 -3.31 33.05
CA GLU A 34 -17.43 -3.09 34.49
C GLU A 34 -16.51 -4.12 35.15
N TYR A 35 -15.67 -3.65 36.08
CA TYR A 35 -14.71 -4.49 36.80
C TYR A 35 -14.96 -4.40 38.30
N PRO A 36 -14.95 -5.52 39.04
CA PRO A 36 -15.09 -5.52 40.48
C PRO A 36 -14.05 -4.61 41.15
N GLN A 37 -14.47 -3.85 42.17
CA GLN A 37 -13.63 -2.91 42.95
C GLN A 37 -13.02 -1.75 42.14
N ARG A 38 -13.53 -1.45 40.95
CA ARG A 38 -13.14 -0.28 40.17
C ARG A 38 -14.33 0.65 40.00
N ASP A 39 -14.21 1.87 40.51
CA ASP A 39 -15.28 2.87 40.45
C ASP A 39 -15.46 3.47 39.05
N THR A 40 -14.49 3.28 38.14
CA THR A 40 -14.55 3.79 36.76
C THR A 40 -14.59 2.65 35.74
N PRO A 41 -15.67 2.52 34.96
CA PRO A 41 -15.79 1.50 33.91
C PRO A 41 -14.94 1.86 32.68
N LEU A 42 -14.59 0.85 31.88
CA LEU A 42 -13.94 1.04 30.59
C LEU A 42 -15.00 1.10 29.48
N VAL A 43 -14.96 2.13 28.63
CA VAL A 43 -15.88 2.28 27.50
C VAL A 43 -15.11 2.11 26.20
N GLU A 44 -15.40 1.04 25.47
CA GLU A 44 -14.82 0.77 24.16
C GLU A 44 -15.78 1.22 23.05
N ALA A 45 -15.30 1.97 22.07
CA ALA A 45 -16.09 2.38 20.91
C ALA A 45 -16.02 1.33 19.78
N LEU A 46 -17.16 0.72 19.45
CA LEU A 46 -17.34 -0.34 18.45
C LEU A 46 -17.87 0.18 17.09
N GLY A 47 -17.57 1.45 16.78
CA GLY A 47 -17.97 2.13 15.55
C GLY A 47 -19.27 2.92 15.63
N LYS A 48 -19.73 3.46 14.49
CA LYS A 48 -20.98 4.24 14.42
C LYS A 48 -22.17 3.34 14.76
N ARG A 49 -23.14 3.89 15.50
CA ARG A 49 -24.39 3.20 15.79
C ARG A 49 -25.20 3.05 14.51
N THR A 50 -25.83 1.90 14.30
CA THR A 50 -26.80 1.70 13.22
C THR A 50 -27.89 2.76 13.32
N LYS A 51 -28.08 3.54 12.26
CA LYS A 51 -29.11 4.58 12.20
C LYS A 51 -30.43 3.96 11.77
N GLU A 52 -31.20 3.51 12.76
CA GLU A 52 -32.60 3.12 12.58
C GLU A 52 -33.49 4.37 12.60
N ILE A 53 -33.93 4.81 11.43
CA ILE A 53 -34.79 5.97 11.25
C ILE A 53 -36.24 5.51 11.38
N ARG A 54 -36.92 5.96 12.43
CA ARG A 54 -38.34 5.68 12.66
C ARG A 54 -39.16 6.85 12.17
N VAL A 55 -40.08 6.60 11.25
CA VAL A 55 -40.91 7.61 10.58
C VAL A 55 -42.37 7.27 10.80
N THR A 56 -43.11 8.19 11.41
CA THR A 56 -44.58 8.17 11.45
C THR A 56 -45.10 8.99 10.30
N ALA A 57 -45.68 8.31 9.32
CA ALA A 57 -46.17 8.89 8.08
C ALA A 57 -47.68 8.67 7.93
N PHE A 58 -48.30 9.41 7.01
CA PHE A 58 -49.67 9.15 6.61
C PHE A 58 -49.88 9.48 5.14
N VAL A 59 -50.98 8.92 4.64
CA VAL A 59 -51.53 9.20 3.34
C VAL A 59 -52.98 9.58 3.53
N ALA A 60 -53.41 10.70 2.94
CA ALA A 60 -54.77 11.21 3.07
C ALA A 60 -55.32 11.66 1.72
N GLY A 61 -56.62 11.46 1.51
CA GLY A 61 -57.33 11.86 0.29
C GLY A 61 -58.24 10.76 -0.25
N ASP A 62 -58.94 11.05 -1.34
CA ASP A 62 -59.87 10.11 -1.99
C ASP A 62 -59.14 8.87 -2.52
N ASP A 63 -57.87 9.03 -2.91
CA ASP A 63 -56.97 7.98 -3.43
C ASP A 63 -56.12 7.31 -2.34
N CYS A 64 -56.46 7.47 -1.06
CA CYS A 64 -55.63 7.00 0.06
C CYS A 64 -55.36 5.49 0.03
N LEU A 65 -56.31 4.68 -0.45
CA LEU A 65 -56.15 3.23 -0.54
C LEU A 65 -55.18 2.84 -1.67
N SER A 66 -55.27 3.49 -2.83
CA SER A 66 -54.33 3.25 -3.94
C SER A 66 -52.92 3.69 -3.61
N GLN A 67 -52.76 4.83 -2.93
CA GLN A 67 -51.45 5.31 -2.49
C GLN A 67 -50.86 4.43 -1.39
N ARG A 68 -51.69 3.86 -0.49
CA ARG A 68 -51.26 2.84 0.47
C ARG A 68 -50.67 1.62 -0.24
N ASP A 69 -51.39 1.09 -1.22
CA ASP A 69 -50.97 -0.12 -1.94
C ASP A 69 -49.68 0.10 -2.73
N ALA A 70 -49.54 1.27 -3.36
CA ALA A 70 -48.30 1.66 -4.05
C ALA A 70 -47.11 1.79 -3.08
N LEU A 71 -47.32 2.37 -1.89
CA LEU A 71 -46.25 2.51 -0.89
C LEU A 71 -45.84 1.13 -0.34
N LEU A 72 -46.81 0.25 -0.10
CA LEU A 72 -46.55 -1.12 0.38
C LEU A 72 -45.76 -1.94 -0.65
N GLU A 73 -46.15 -1.87 -1.94
CA GLU A 73 -45.44 -2.54 -3.04
C GLU A 73 -43.96 -2.15 -3.07
N VAL A 74 -43.69 -0.86 -2.90
CA VAL A 74 -42.32 -0.32 -2.92
C VAL A 74 -41.52 -0.67 -1.67
N ILE A 75 -42.17 -0.80 -0.51
CA ILE A 75 -41.55 -1.23 0.74
C ILE A 75 -41.18 -2.72 0.70
N GLU A 76 -42.06 -3.55 0.12
CA GLU A 76 -41.87 -5.00 0.03
C GLU A 76 -40.86 -5.40 -1.06
N GLN A 77 -40.51 -4.49 -1.97
CA GLN A 77 -39.46 -4.72 -2.95
C GLN A 77 -38.08 -4.91 -2.29
N PRO A 78 -37.31 -5.95 -2.67
CA PRO A 78 -36.00 -6.20 -2.07
C PRO A 78 -34.99 -5.09 -2.38
N GLY A 79 -34.01 -4.91 -1.49
CA GLY A 79 -32.88 -3.99 -1.67
C GLY A 79 -33.07 -2.61 -1.04
N SER A 80 -32.03 -1.78 -1.14
CA SER A 80 -32.08 -0.38 -0.69
C SER A 80 -32.85 0.49 -1.69
N GLY A 81 -33.37 1.60 -1.22
CA GLY A 81 -34.09 2.59 -2.02
C GLY A 81 -33.72 4.00 -1.60
N GLU A 82 -33.98 4.95 -2.48
CA GLU A 82 -33.89 6.36 -2.14
C GLU A 82 -35.05 6.73 -1.21
N LEU A 83 -34.72 7.18 0.00
CA LEU A 83 -35.63 7.72 0.99
C LEU A 83 -35.37 9.22 1.12
N ILE A 84 -36.37 10.02 0.82
CA ILE A 84 -36.36 11.47 0.98
C ILE A 84 -37.23 11.80 2.19
N LEU A 85 -36.66 12.48 3.19
CA LEU A 85 -37.40 12.99 4.35
C LEU A 85 -37.35 14.52 4.40
N PRO A 86 -38.40 15.18 4.94
CA PRO A 86 -38.49 16.65 4.90
C PRO A 86 -37.36 17.38 5.63
N TRP A 87 -36.78 16.76 6.66
CA TRP A 87 -35.70 17.34 7.47
C TRP A 87 -34.34 16.66 7.27
N THR A 88 -34.32 15.38 6.89
CA THR A 88 -33.08 14.61 6.71
C THR A 88 -32.50 14.74 5.29
N GLY A 89 -33.34 15.06 4.29
CA GLY A 89 -32.96 15.06 2.88
C GLY A 89 -33.02 13.67 2.24
N SER A 90 -32.33 13.49 1.11
CA SER A 90 -32.21 12.21 0.40
C SER A 90 -31.13 11.33 1.03
N ILE A 91 -31.50 10.09 1.36
CA ILE A 91 -30.63 9.05 1.90
C ILE A 91 -30.94 7.70 1.26
N THR A 92 -29.92 6.87 1.07
CA THR A 92 -30.10 5.48 0.67
C THR A 92 -30.40 4.63 1.90
N ALA A 93 -31.62 4.09 1.98
CA ALA A 93 -32.07 3.32 3.12
C ALA A 93 -32.85 2.08 2.70
N THR A 94 -32.86 1.08 3.57
CA THR A 94 -33.67 -0.12 3.41
C THR A 94 -34.79 -0.10 4.46
N CYS A 95 -36.03 -0.31 4.04
CA CYS A 95 -37.14 -0.47 4.98
C CYS A 95 -37.05 -1.85 5.62
N ILE A 96 -36.97 -1.90 6.95
CA ILE A 96 -36.86 -3.16 7.71
C ILE A 96 -38.18 -3.56 8.36
N ASP A 97 -39.06 -2.59 8.62
CA ASP A 97 -40.36 -2.84 9.24
C ASP A 97 -41.36 -1.75 8.81
N CYS A 98 -42.60 -2.16 8.62
CA CYS A 98 -43.70 -1.30 8.23
C CYS A 98 -45.00 -1.80 8.86
N THR A 99 -45.64 -0.95 9.67
CA THR A 99 -46.97 -1.19 10.20
C THR A 99 -47.91 -0.10 9.68
N TYR A 100 -49.07 -0.47 9.14
CA TYR A 100 -50.10 0.49 8.76
C TYR A 100 -51.37 0.30 9.60
N GLN A 101 -52.11 1.39 9.81
CA GLN A 101 -53.30 1.41 10.66
C GLN A 101 -54.46 2.16 10.00
N HIS A 102 -55.66 1.65 10.22
CA HIS A 102 -56.92 2.25 9.79
C HIS A 102 -57.76 2.55 11.03
N ASP A 103 -58.03 3.83 11.29
CA ASP A 103 -59.01 4.22 12.30
C ASP A 103 -60.35 4.56 11.64
N ARG A 104 -61.43 3.98 12.18
CA ARG A 104 -62.81 4.27 11.73
C ARG A 104 -63.18 5.74 11.90
N ARG A 105 -62.49 6.47 12.78
CA ARG A 105 -62.73 7.90 13.05
C ARG A 105 -62.06 8.83 12.04
N THR A 106 -60.99 8.40 11.40
CA THR A 106 -60.18 9.21 10.48
C THR A 106 -60.41 8.81 9.02
N GLN A 107 -61.66 8.49 8.66
CA GLN A 107 -62.04 8.02 7.32
C GLN A 107 -61.37 8.86 6.23
N GLY A 108 -60.66 8.19 5.30
CA GLY A 108 -59.87 8.86 4.24
C GLY A 108 -58.39 9.10 4.58
N MET A 109 -57.89 8.56 5.70
CA MET A 109 -56.48 8.63 6.09
C MET A 109 -55.97 7.25 6.52
N VAL A 110 -54.77 6.88 6.06
CA VAL A 110 -54.03 5.68 6.49
C VAL A 110 -52.72 6.13 7.13
N GLN A 111 -52.47 5.68 8.35
CA GLN A 111 -51.24 5.99 9.08
C GLN A 111 -50.25 4.84 8.94
N PHE A 112 -48.97 5.18 8.82
CA PHE A 112 -47.84 4.27 8.72
C PHE A 112 -46.81 4.53 9.81
N GLU A 113 -46.28 3.46 10.37
CA GLU A 113 -45.06 3.44 11.17
C GLU A 113 -44.00 2.67 10.38
N LEU A 114 -43.01 3.41 9.88
CA LEU A 114 -41.94 2.91 9.02
C LEU A 114 -40.62 2.92 9.79
N VAL A 115 -39.84 1.85 9.64
CA VAL A 115 -38.49 1.76 10.19
C VAL A 115 -37.51 1.51 9.06
N PHE A 116 -36.61 2.48 8.86
CA PHE A 116 -35.57 2.43 7.84
C PHE A 116 -34.19 2.27 8.47
N VAL A 117 -33.28 1.60 7.78
CA VAL A 117 -31.86 1.52 8.14
C VAL A 117 -31.04 2.14 7.02
N GLU A 118 -30.21 3.14 7.37
CA GLU A 118 -29.25 3.77 6.45
C GLU A 118 -28.13 2.77 6.11
N GLY A 119 -27.97 2.46 4.83
CA GLY A 119 -26.96 1.50 4.37
C GLY A 119 -27.22 0.97 2.97
N GLU A 120 -26.13 0.60 2.29
CA GLU A 120 -26.18 -0.12 1.02
C GLU A 120 -26.60 -1.57 1.28
N ALA A 121 -27.45 -2.13 0.41
CA ALA A 121 -27.87 -3.53 0.51
C ALA A 121 -26.76 -4.51 0.14
N GLU A 122 -25.74 -4.06 -0.61
CA GLU A 122 -24.61 -4.89 -1.02
C GLU A 122 -23.39 -4.67 -0.12
N PRO A 123 -22.70 -5.75 0.30
CA PRO A 123 -21.43 -5.63 1.00
C PRO A 123 -20.36 -5.06 0.06
N SER A 124 -19.78 -3.90 0.40
CA SER A 124 -18.58 -3.43 -0.28
C SER A 124 -17.40 -4.34 0.10
N TYR A 125 -16.99 -5.23 -0.80
CA TYR A 125 -15.79 -6.02 -0.61
C TYR A 125 -14.54 -5.15 -0.85
N PRO A 126 -13.43 -5.38 -0.13
CA PRO A 126 -12.17 -4.75 -0.47
C PRO A 126 -11.79 -5.15 -1.90
N VAL A 127 -11.73 -4.17 -2.80
CA VAL A 127 -11.21 -4.37 -4.15
C VAL A 127 -9.72 -4.64 -4.04
N ALA A 128 -9.26 -5.77 -4.57
CA ALA A 128 -7.83 -6.04 -4.67
C ALA A 128 -7.18 -4.91 -5.48
N GLY A 129 -6.33 -4.11 -4.83
CA GLY A 129 -5.52 -3.11 -5.52
C GLY A 129 -4.62 -3.77 -6.56
N ALA A 130 -4.26 -3.03 -7.61
CA ALA A 130 -3.32 -3.50 -8.61
C ALA A 130 -2.03 -4.04 -7.94
N ASP A 131 -1.55 -5.19 -8.39
CA ASP A 131 -0.33 -5.82 -7.88
C ASP A 131 0.90 -4.99 -8.31
N ALA A 132 1.22 -3.99 -7.48
CA ALA A 132 2.35 -3.10 -7.68
C ALA A 132 3.67 -3.90 -7.68
N ALA A 133 3.75 -4.98 -6.91
CA ALA A 133 4.94 -5.83 -6.85
C ALA A 133 5.16 -6.57 -8.17
N SER A 134 4.11 -7.14 -8.76
CA SER A 134 4.18 -7.78 -10.08
C SER A 134 4.61 -6.80 -11.19
N THR A 135 4.09 -5.57 -11.15
CA THR A 135 4.44 -4.52 -12.12
C THR A 135 5.90 -4.10 -12.02
N LEU A 136 6.41 -3.89 -10.80
CA LEU A 136 7.81 -3.54 -10.55
C LEU A 136 8.77 -4.68 -10.97
N ASN A 137 8.44 -5.93 -10.66
CA ASN A 137 9.25 -7.08 -11.06
C ASN A 137 9.33 -7.20 -12.59
N SER A 138 8.21 -7.00 -13.30
CA SER A 138 8.18 -7.02 -14.77
C SER A 138 9.04 -5.90 -15.38
N ALA A 139 9.02 -4.71 -14.79
CA ALA A 139 9.87 -3.60 -15.23
C ALA A 139 11.36 -3.89 -14.98
N ALA A 140 11.70 -4.48 -13.83
CA ALA A 140 13.06 -4.89 -13.50
C ALA A 140 13.59 -5.96 -14.47
N ASP A 141 12.76 -6.91 -14.88
CA ASP A 141 13.12 -7.92 -15.90
C ASP A 141 13.43 -7.28 -17.25
N ALA A 142 12.65 -6.29 -17.68
CA ALA A 142 12.89 -5.55 -18.91
C ALA A 142 14.22 -4.78 -18.89
N VAL A 143 14.55 -4.13 -17.76
CA VAL A 143 15.84 -3.45 -17.58
C VAL A 143 17.00 -4.44 -17.60
N GLN A 144 16.86 -5.58 -16.91
CA GLN A 144 17.87 -6.64 -16.92
C GLN A 144 18.16 -7.14 -18.34
N MET A 145 17.13 -7.42 -19.15
CA MET A 145 17.31 -7.85 -20.55
C MET A 145 18.01 -6.78 -21.39
N SER A 146 17.57 -5.51 -21.28
CA SER A 146 18.19 -4.38 -21.98
C SER A 146 19.66 -4.18 -21.61
N ALA A 147 20.01 -4.36 -20.33
CA ALA A 147 21.38 -4.25 -19.85
C ALA A 147 22.28 -5.36 -20.40
N LEU A 148 21.79 -6.60 -20.46
CA LEU A 148 22.50 -7.74 -21.05
C LEU A 148 22.82 -7.49 -22.53
N GLU A 149 21.85 -7.00 -23.30
CA GLU A 149 22.02 -6.64 -24.71
C GLU A 149 23.01 -5.49 -24.89
N ARG A 150 22.88 -4.42 -24.10
CA ARG A 150 23.80 -3.27 -24.16
C ARG A 150 25.24 -3.67 -23.83
N PHE A 151 25.44 -4.50 -22.80
CA PHE A 151 26.76 -4.94 -22.37
C PHE A 151 27.45 -5.79 -23.44
N THR A 152 26.74 -6.77 -23.99
CA THR A 152 27.27 -7.65 -25.05
C THR A 152 27.60 -6.86 -26.31
N ALA A 153 26.68 -6.00 -26.78
CA ALA A 153 26.90 -5.14 -27.94
C ALA A 153 28.07 -4.16 -27.74
N ALA A 154 28.28 -3.63 -26.52
CA ALA A 154 29.39 -2.75 -26.23
C ALA A 154 30.76 -3.45 -26.38
N LEU A 155 30.84 -4.73 -26.02
CA LEU A 155 32.09 -5.49 -26.08
C LEU A 155 32.36 -6.12 -27.45
N GLU A 156 31.32 -6.47 -28.21
CA GLU A 156 31.47 -6.92 -29.61
C GLU A 156 32.13 -5.87 -30.51
N GLY A 157 31.94 -4.59 -30.20
CA GLY A 157 32.47 -3.46 -30.99
C GLY A 157 33.94 -3.12 -30.73
N ILE A 158 34.65 -3.85 -29.86
CA ILE A 158 36.01 -3.51 -29.42
C ILE A 158 36.98 -4.63 -29.81
N ASP A 159 38.18 -4.25 -30.23
CA ASP A 159 39.31 -5.16 -30.37
C ASP A 159 39.87 -5.51 -28.97
N LEU A 160 39.57 -6.72 -28.49
CA LEU A 160 39.96 -7.19 -27.15
C LEU A 160 41.49 -7.26 -26.96
N SER A 161 42.27 -7.34 -28.04
CA SER A 161 43.74 -7.36 -27.97
C SER A 161 44.35 -6.02 -27.53
N GLN A 162 43.60 -4.93 -27.66
CA GLN A 162 44.02 -3.59 -27.26
C GLN A 162 43.72 -3.27 -25.80
N ILE A 163 43.12 -4.21 -25.08
CA ILE A 163 42.77 -4.02 -23.67
C ILE A 163 43.99 -4.38 -22.82
N SER A 164 44.52 -3.39 -22.10
CA SER A 164 45.63 -3.60 -21.18
C SER A 164 45.11 -3.93 -19.79
N LEU A 165 45.49 -5.11 -19.29
CA LEU A 165 45.06 -5.61 -17.97
C LEU A 165 45.36 -4.58 -16.87
N ASP A 166 46.59 -4.08 -16.78
CA ASP A 166 47.01 -3.14 -15.75
C ASP A 166 46.22 -1.82 -15.74
N ALA A 167 45.76 -1.36 -16.91
CA ALA A 167 44.98 -0.13 -17.00
C ALA A 167 43.54 -0.30 -16.52
N VAL A 168 43.03 -1.54 -16.52
CA VAL A 168 41.64 -1.87 -16.25
C VAL A 168 41.43 -2.38 -14.83
N LEU A 169 42.46 -2.98 -14.21
CA LEU A 169 42.36 -3.55 -12.87
C LEU A 169 41.97 -2.52 -11.80
N THR A 170 42.59 -1.35 -11.76
CA THR A 170 42.28 -0.33 -10.74
C THR A 170 40.86 0.24 -10.88
N PRO A 171 40.40 0.68 -12.08
CA PRO A 171 39.02 1.12 -12.25
C PRO A 171 37.98 0.04 -11.90
N ILE A 172 38.22 -1.22 -12.25
CA ILE A 172 37.32 -2.32 -11.86
C ILE A 172 37.35 -2.54 -10.35
N GLY A 173 38.51 -2.42 -9.71
CA GLY A 173 38.63 -2.45 -8.25
C GLY A 173 37.70 -1.43 -7.58
N GLN A 174 37.66 -0.20 -8.10
CA GLN A 174 36.75 0.86 -7.59
C GLN A 174 35.27 0.49 -7.77
N VAL A 175 34.91 -0.12 -8.89
CA VAL A 175 33.54 -0.64 -9.10
C VAL A 175 33.21 -1.71 -8.06
N LEU A 176 34.14 -2.64 -7.80
CA LEU A 176 33.95 -3.70 -6.81
C LEU A 176 33.90 -3.17 -5.38
N GLU A 177 34.65 -2.13 -5.04
CA GLU A 177 34.58 -1.47 -3.72
C GLU A 177 33.18 -0.94 -3.44
N VAL A 178 32.53 -0.30 -4.43
CA VAL A 178 31.15 0.18 -4.27
C VAL A 178 30.16 -0.98 -4.08
N VAL A 179 30.35 -2.08 -4.82
CA VAL A 179 29.50 -3.28 -4.63
C VAL A 179 29.72 -3.88 -3.24
N GLN A 180 30.96 -3.97 -2.77
CA GLN A 180 31.29 -4.55 -1.47
C GLN A 180 30.78 -3.70 -0.30
N ASP A 181 30.67 -2.38 -0.48
CA ASP A 181 30.11 -1.47 0.52
C ASP A 181 28.64 -1.80 0.82
N VAL A 182 27.86 -2.15 -0.22
CA VAL A 182 26.42 -2.44 -0.11
C VAL A 182 26.15 -3.91 0.21
N TYR A 183 26.82 -4.83 -0.48
CA TYR A 183 26.54 -6.26 -0.44
C TYR A 183 27.50 -7.05 0.46
N GLY A 184 28.51 -6.40 1.03
CA GLY A 184 29.58 -7.06 1.76
C GLY A 184 30.51 -7.85 0.84
N SER A 185 31.26 -8.80 1.40
CA SER A 185 32.21 -9.61 0.62
C SER A 185 31.49 -10.45 -0.45
N VAL A 186 31.69 -10.07 -1.72
CA VAL A 186 31.12 -10.77 -2.86
C VAL A 186 32.06 -11.86 -3.36
N SER A 187 31.52 -13.05 -3.66
CA SER A 187 32.29 -14.18 -4.18
C SER A 187 32.07 -14.38 -5.69
N GLY A 188 32.73 -15.38 -6.29
CA GLY A 188 32.59 -15.68 -7.71
C GLY A 188 33.32 -14.69 -8.63
N VAL A 189 32.66 -14.28 -9.71
CA VAL A 189 33.25 -13.42 -10.76
C VAL A 189 33.53 -11.99 -10.28
N LEU A 190 32.79 -11.52 -9.26
CA LEU A 190 32.99 -10.20 -8.64
C LEU A 190 33.97 -10.23 -7.45
N GLY A 191 34.60 -11.37 -7.17
CA GLY A 191 35.50 -11.51 -6.02
C GLY A 191 36.85 -10.78 -6.16
N SER A 192 37.27 -10.44 -7.38
CA SER A 192 38.45 -9.60 -7.62
C SER A 192 38.42 -9.00 -9.02
N ALA A 193 39.14 -7.88 -9.21
CA ALA A 193 39.21 -7.21 -10.52
C ALA A 193 39.78 -8.12 -11.62
N GLN A 194 40.73 -8.99 -11.27
CA GLN A 194 41.30 -9.96 -12.20
C GLN A 194 40.27 -11.01 -12.63
N ARG A 195 39.44 -11.51 -11.72
CA ARG A 195 38.36 -12.45 -12.07
C ARG A 195 37.30 -11.83 -12.95
N VAL A 196 36.97 -10.55 -12.71
CA VAL A 196 36.08 -9.79 -13.60
C VAL A 196 36.68 -9.77 -15.00
N PHE A 197 37.96 -9.39 -15.13
CA PHE A 197 38.62 -9.38 -16.43
C PHE A 197 38.60 -10.75 -17.11
N ASP A 198 39.06 -11.80 -16.42
CA ASP A 198 39.14 -13.16 -16.96
C ASP A 198 37.76 -13.70 -17.36
N SER A 199 36.71 -13.42 -16.58
CA SER A 199 35.34 -13.87 -16.87
C SER A 199 34.71 -13.13 -18.04
N VAL A 200 34.96 -11.82 -18.19
CA VAL A 200 34.51 -11.07 -19.36
C VAL A 200 35.20 -11.58 -20.62
N MET A 201 36.51 -11.85 -20.55
CA MET A 201 37.27 -12.40 -21.68
C MET A 201 36.85 -13.83 -22.06
N ALA A 202 36.48 -14.65 -21.08
CA ALA A 202 35.98 -16.00 -21.33
C ALA A 202 34.59 -16.01 -21.98
N GLY A 203 33.75 -15.02 -21.68
CA GLY A 203 32.40 -14.93 -22.23
C GLY A 203 31.59 -13.78 -21.64
N PRO A 204 31.40 -12.67 -22.39
CA PRO A 204 30.69 -11.48 -21.89
C PRO A 204 29.28 -11.78 -21.39
N GLY A 205 28.50 -12.56 -22.15
CA GLY A 205 27.14 -12.91 -21.76
C GLY A 205 27.06 -13.71 -20.47
N ALA A 206 27.99 -14.65 -20.27
CA ALA A 206 28.06 -15.48 -19.06
C ALA A 206 28.47 -14.64 -17.83
N PHE A 207 29.44 -13.73 -17.99
CA PHE A 207 29.77 -12.76 -16.95
C PHE A 207 28.56 -11.91 -16.58
N ALA A 208 27.85 -11.38 -17.58
CA ALA A 208 26.71 -10.50 -17.34
C ALA A 208 25.59 -11.20 -16.56
N HIS A 209 25.27 -12.45 -16.91
CA HIS A 209 24.31 -13.26 -16.16
C HIS A 209 24.80 -13.55 -14.74
N ALA A 210 26.08 -13.84 -14.56
CA ALA A 210 26.67 -14.07 -13.24
C ALA A 210 26.59 -12.82 -12.35
N VAL A 211 26.79 -11.61 -12.90
CA VAL A 211 26.63 -10.35 -12.16
C VAL A 211 25.20 -10.18 -11.64
N PHE A 212 24.19 -10.33 -12.51
CA PHE A 212 22.78 -10.27 -12.09
C PHE A 212 22.41 -11.37 -11.09
N GLY A 213 22.97 -12.57 -11.25
CA GLY A 213 22.75 -13.70 -10.33
C GLY A 213 23.38 -13.48 -8.96
N ILE A 214 24.57 -12.88 -8.90
CA ILE A 214 25.26 -12.59 -7.63
C ILE A 214 24.57 -11.44 -6.90
N ILE A 215 24.31 -10.34 -7.59
CA ILE A 215 23.69 -9.15 -6.99
C ILE A 215 22.23 -9.44 -6.62
N GLY A 216 21.45 -10.06 -7.52
CA GLY A 216 20.07 -10.45 -7.24
C GLY A 216 19.93 -11.72 -6.39
N GLY A 217 21.02 -12.45 -6.16
CA GLY A 217 21.09 -13.61 -5.26
C GLY A 217 21.28 -13.22 -3.79
N ALA A 218 21.69 -11.97 -3.52
CA ALA A 218 21.74 -11.38 -2.18
C ALA A 218 20.36 -11.01 -1.61
N ARG A 219 19.29 -11.64 -2.12
CA ARG A 219 17.92 -11.47 -1.64
C ARG A 219 17.80 -11.99 -0.20
N SER A 220 17.98 -11.07 0.74
CA SER A 220 17.65 -11.26 2.15
C SER A 220 16.14 -11.18 2.35
N LEU A 221 15.63 -11.96 3.31
CA LEU A 221 14.32 -11.68 3.92
C LEU A 221 14.31 -10.24 4.44
N PHE A 222 13.15 -9.58 4.36
CA PHE A 222 12.99 -8.23 4.91
C PHE A 222 13.41 -8.20 6.39
N GLY A 223 14.45 -7.42 6.70
CA GLY A 223 15.08 -7.37 8.02
C GLY A 223 14.64 -6.19 8.88
N GLY A 224 13.58 -5.49 8.49
CA GLY A 224 13.06 -4.29 9.15
C GLY A 224 13.26 -3.02 8.32
N PHE A 225 12.66 -1.91 8.74
CA PHE A 225 12.72 -0.66 7.97
C PHE A 225 14.04 0.08 8.12
N TYR A 226 14.65 0.03 9.32
CA TYR A 226 15.83 0.84 9.67
C TYR A 226 17.13 0.04 9.79
N SER A 227 17.14 -1.24 9.40
CA SER A 227 18.37 -2.03 9.40
C SER A 227 19.36 -1.50 8.36
N ARG A 228 20.62 -1.29 8.73
CA ARG A 228 21.70 -0.96 7.79
C ARG A 228 22.71 -2.10 7.62
N ALA A 229 22.28 -3.32 7.92
CA ALA A 229 23.13 -4.48 7.71
C ALA A 229 23.29 -4.74 6.20
N GLN A 230 24.54 -4.92 5.76
CA GLN A 230 24.87 -5.21 4.36
C GLN A 230 24.09 -6.43 3.85
N GLY A 231 23.55 -6.31 2.63
CA GLY A 231 22.74 -7.36 2.01
C GLY A 231 21.35 -7.59 2.62
N VAL A 232 20.98 -6.93 3.74
CA VAL A 232 19.64 -7.05 4.34
C VAL A 232 18.67 -6.12 3.63
N MET A 233 17.45 -6.61 3.36
CA MET A 233 16.41 -5.82 2.73
C MET A 233 15.73 -4.90 3.77
N SER A 234 15.86 -3.59 3.59
CA SER A 234 15.32 -2.52 4.45
C SER A 234 15.21 -1.20 3.68
N LEU A 235 14.61 -0.15 4.26
CA LEU A 235 14.57 1.17 3.59
C LEU A 235 15.94 1.80 3.44
N PHE A 236 16.77 1.73 4.49
CA PHE A 236 18.15 2.23 4.39
C PHE A 236 19.01 1.38 3.44
N GLY A 237 18.81 0.06 3.42
CA GLY A 237 19.48 -0.82 2.45
C GLY A 237 19.10 -0.46 1.01
N LEU A 238 17.84 -0.09 0.75
CA LEU A 238 17.40 0.42 -0.55
C LEU A 238 18.00 1.79 -0.87
N ALA A 239 18.11 2.68 0.11
CA ALA A 239 18.79 3.97 -0.05
C ALA A 239 20.28 3.80 -0.38
N ASP A 240 20.95 2.89 0.33
CA ASP A 240 22.37 2.58 0.12
C ASP A 240 22.60 1.97 -1.28
N ARG A 241 21.66 1.15 -1.80
CA ARG A 241 21.68 0.68 -3.20
C ARG A 241 21.49 1.82 -4.20
N ALA A 242 20.57 2.76 -3.95
CA ALA A 242 20.36 3.92 -4.82
C ALA A 242 21.60 4.83 -4.86
N ASP A 243 22.23 5.08 -3.71
CA ASP A 243 23.51 5.81 -3.60
C ASP A 243 24.63 5.09 -4.37
N ALA A 244 24.72 3.76 -4.26
CA ALA A 244 25.70 2.97 -4.99
C ALA A 244 25.56 3.09 -6.51
N VAL A 245 24.34 3.13 -7.06
CA VAL A 245 24.12 3.38 -8.50
C VAL A 245 24.72 4.73 -8.92
N GLN A 246 24.55 5.77 -8.10
CA GLN A 246 25.12 7.11 -8.34
C GLN A 246 26.64 7.11 -8.21
N ARG A 247 27.21 6.47 -7.19
CA ARG A 247 28.67 6.38 -6.96
C ARG A 247 29.38 5.61 -8.04
N LEU A 248 28.81 4.51 -8.50
CA LEU A 248 29.28 3.80 -9.70
C LEU A 248 29.32 4.75 -10.90
N GLY A 249 28.38 5.70 -10.96
CA GLY A 249 28.29 6.81 -11.91
C GLY A 249 29.52 7.74 -11.95
N GLY A 250 30.22 7.86 -10.83
CA GLY A 250 31.41 8.70 -10.66
C GLY A 250 32.75 7.98 -10.84
N THR A 251 32.76 6.64 -11.01
CA THR A 251 34.02 5.88 -11.10
C THR A 251 34.88 6.30 -12.29
N LEU A 252 36.20 6.37 -12.08
CA LEU A 252 37.15 6.87 -13.07
C LEU A 252 37.24 5.93 -14.27
N LEU A 253 37.34 6.50 -15.46
CA LEU A 253 37.61 5.75 -16.68
C LEU A 253 39.11 5.79 -17.01
N PRO A 254 39.71 4.67 -17.44
CA PRO A 254 41.13 4.60 -17.77
C PRO A 254 41.48 5.40 -19.03
N SER A 255 42.76 5.51 -19.35
CA SER A 255 43.22 6.02 -20.65
C SER A 255 43.15 4.94 -21.73
N GLY A 256 42.97 5.36 -22.99
CA GLY A 256 42.82 4.46 -24.15
C GLY A 256 41.36 4.19 -24.52
N ALA A 257 41.06 4.14 -25.82
CA ALA A 257 39.69 3.98 -26.30
C ALA A 257 39.09 2.62 -25.88
N ALA A 258 39.80 1.51 -26.12
CA ALA A 258 39.35 0.17 -25.79
C ALA A 258 39.14 -0.03 -24.27
N ASN A 259 40.12 0.36 -23.45
CA ASN A 259 40.04 0.27 -21.99
C ASN A 259 38.85 1.06 -21.42
N ARG A 260 38.58 2.26 -21.95
CA ARG A 260 37.43 3.07 -21.50
C ARG A 260 36.11 2.39 -21.78
N VAL A 261 35.91 1.86 -22.98
CA VAL A 261 34.65 1.18 -23.32
C VAL A 261 34.50 -0.09 -22.50
N PHE A 262 35.56 -0.86 -22.28
CA PHE A 262 35.53 -2.06 -21.44
C PHE A 262 35.11 -1.74 -20.00
N VAL A 263 35.81 -0.80 -19.33
CA VAL A 263 35.48 -0.41 -17.95
C VAL A 263 34.09 0.20 -17.87
N ALA A 264 33.72 1.06 -18.83
CA ALA A 264 32.38 1.65 -18.88
C ALA A 264 31.29 0.59 -19.05
N ALA A 265 31.51 -0.44 -19.86
CA ALA A 265 30.58 -1.55 -20.04
C ALA A 265 30.39 -2.32 -18.72
N VAL A 266 31.49 -2.74 -18.08
CA VAL A 266 31.45 -3.46 -16.78
C VAL A 266 30.75 -2.63 -15.71
N ARG A 267 31.13 -1.36 -15.59
CA ARG A 267 30.51 -0.41 -14.67
C ARG A 267 29.02 -0.27 -14.94
N SER A 268 28.62 -0.03 -16.19
CA SER A 268 27.20 0.16 -16.55
C SER A 268 26.36 -1.08 -16.25
N LEU A 269 26.89 -2.28 -16.51
CA LEU A 269 26.24 -3.54 -16.20
C LEU A 269 26.05 -3.71 -14.68
N VAL A 270 27.07 -3.38 -13.88
CA VAL A 270 26.96 -3.42 -12.42
C VAL A 270 25.95 -2.37 -11.92
N GLN A 271 25.94 -1.16 -12.49
CA GLN A 271 24.93 -0.14 -12.19
C GLN A 271 23.51 -0.63 -12.47
N ASP A 272 23.30 -1.22 -13.65
CA ASP A 272 22.01 -1.78 -14.05
C ASP A 272 21.59 -2.92 -13.10
N ALA A 273 22.52 -3.78 -12.69
CA ALA A 273 22.25 -4.88 -11.77
C ALA A 273 21.86 -4.41 -10.36
N VAL A 274 22.54 -3.40 -9.82
CA VAL A 274 22.19 -2.80 -8.52
C VAL A 274 20.83 -2.09 -8.60
N ALA A 275 20.55 -1.38 -9.68
CA ALA A 275 19.25 -0.73 -9.89
C ALA A 275 18.10 -1.74 -9.99
N VAL A 276 18.28 -2.82 -10.75
CA VAL A 276 17.31 -3.93 -10.85
C VAL A 276 17.04 -4.57 -9.49
N ASP A 277 18.09 -4.77 -8.69
CA ASP A 277 17.96 -5.32 -7.33
C ASP A 277 17.28 -4.34 -6.36
N ALA A 278 17.53 -3.03 -6.47
CA ALA A 278 16.80 -2.01 -5.70
C ALA A 278 15.30 -1.99 -6.05
N VAL A 279 14.94 -2.05 -7.34
CA VAL A 279 13.54 -2.08 -7.78
C VAL A 279 12.84 -3.36 -7.30
N ARG A 280 13.50 -4.51 -7.40
CA ARG A 280 12.97 -5.78 -6.89
C ARG A 280 12.81 -5.75 -5.38
N GLY A 281 13.76 -5.18 -4.66
CA GLY A 281 13.66 -4.99 -3.22
C GLY A 281 12.49 -4.08 -2.81
N ALA A 282 12.25 -3.00 -3.56
CA ALA A 282 11.09 -2.15 -3.34
C ALA A 282 9.75 -2.89 -3.56
N SER A 283 9.72 -3.89 -4.45
CA SER A 283 8.54 -4.74 -4.68
C SER A 283 8.23 -5.69 -3.51
N GLU A 284 9.24 -6.02 -2.71
CA GLU A 284 9.13 -6.91 -1.54
C GLU A 284 8.83 -6.17 -0.24
N LEU A 285 8.87 -4.83 -0.26
CA LEU A 285 8.50 -4.02 0.90
C LEU A 285 7.03 -4.31 1.28
N PRO A 286 6.73 -4.48 2.57
CA PRO A 286 5.35 -4.68 3.01
C PRO A 286 4.53 -3.43 2.70
N SER A 287 3.78 -3.49 1.60
CA SER A 287 2.78 -2.47 1.29
C SER A 287 1.59 -2.66 2.22
N LYS A 288 1.06 -1.55 2.75
CA LYS A 288 -0.14 -1.54 3.59
C LYS A 288 -1.35 -2.06 2.79
N THR A 289 -1.53 -3.36 2.73
CA THR A 289 -2.88 -3.92 2.65
C THR A 289 -3.38 -3.87 4.09
N ILE A 290 -4.26 -2.92 4.41
CA ILE A 290 -5.05 -3.04 5.64
C ILE A 290 -5.97 -4.23 5.42
N SER A 291 -5.44 -5.44 5.60
CA SER A 291 -6.27 -6.57 5.95
C SER A 291 -6.68 -6.31 7.39
N VAL A 292 -7.90 -5.83 7.60
CA VAL A 292 -8.52 -5.91 8.92
C VAL A 292 -8.75 -7.40 9.21
N THR A 293 -7.68 -8.11 9.59
CA THR A 293 -7.78 -9.46 10.13
C THR A 293 -8.08 -9.30 11.61
N ARG A 294 -9.32 -9.61 12.00
CA ARG A 294 -9.75 -9.72 13.40
C ARG A 294 -8.81 -10.68 14.13
N ALA A 295 -7.91 -10.18 14.98
CA ALA A 295 -7.06 -11.01 15.81
C ALA A 295 -7.90 -11.70 16.90
N GLY A 296 -7.92 -13.03 16.90
CA GLY A 296 -8.45 -13.86 17.97
C GLY A 296 -7.52 -13.89 19.18
N GLN A 297 -8.14 -14.01 20.36
CA GLN A 297 -7.53 -14.06 21.69
C GLN A 297 -6.53 -15.22 21.87
N VAL A 298 -5.23 -14.97 22.03
CA VAL A 298 -4.30 -15.89 22.71
C VAL A 298 -3.11 -15.11 23.31
N ALA A 299 -3.29 -14.23 24.31
CA ALA A 299 -2.12 -13.66 25.03
C ALA A 299 -2.39 -12.99 26.40
N VAL A 300 -3.43 -13.34 27.18
CA VAL A 300 -3.74 -12.58 28.42
C VAL A 300 -3.61 -13.35 29.73
N ASP A 301 -3.17 -14.61 29.73
CA ASP A 301 -2.98 -15.39 30.98
C ASP A 301 -1.65 -15.14 31.71
N GLY A 302 -0.69 -14.41 31.10
CA GLY A 302 0.67 -14.26 31.64
C GLY A 302 0.91 -13.14 32.67
N LEU A 303 -0.02 -12.20 32.86
CA LEU A 303 0.30 -10.90 33.50
C LEU A 303 -0.15 -10.71 34.95
N LYS A 304 -0.59 -11.77 35.64
CA LYS A 304 -1.11 -11.66 37.01
C LYS A 304 -0.06 -11.66 38.14
N GLN A 305 1.25 -11.56 37.87
CA GLN A 305 2.27 -11.79 38.93
C GLN A 305 3.32 -10.70 39.22
N GLY A 306 3.28 -9.49 38.64
CA GLY A 306 4.30 -8.48 38.97
C GLY A 306 3.78 -7.04 38.93
N GLY A 307 3.57 -6.43 40.09
CA GLY A 307 3.28 -5.00 40.20
C GLY A 307 4.48 -4.16 39.77
N VAL A 308 4.28 -3.24 38.82
CA VAL A 308 5.27 -2.25 38.40
C VAL A 308 4.60 -0.88 38.39
N ALA A 309 5.17 0.07 39.15
CA ALA A 309 4.77 1.47 39.16
C ALA A 309 5.25 2.16 37.86
N VAL A 310 4.43 3.02 37.27
CA VAL A 310 4.70 3.64 35.95
C VAL A 310 4.70 5.17 36.05
N ASP A 311 5.86 5.77 35.76
CA ASP A 311 5.99 7.20 35.43
C ASP A 311 5.67 7.44 33.95
N SER A 312 5.06 8.59 33.65
CA SER A 312 4.45 8.95 32.35
C SER A 312 5.38 8.95 31.12
N GLY A 313 6.69 8.76 31.29
CA GLY A 313 7.67 8.70 30.20
C GLY A 313 7.92 7.31 29.62
N THR A 314 7.45 6.23 30.27
CA THR A 314 7.79 4.83 29.93
C THR A 314 6.59 3.98 29.55
N LEU A 315 5.40 4.56 29.37
CA LEU A 315 4.17 3.86 28.97
C LEU A 315 4.33 3.06 27.66
N GLY A 316 5.15 3.55 26.72
CA GLY A 316 5.49 2.81 25.50
C GLY A 316 6.27 1.52 25.80
N GLN A 317 7.34 1.62 26.59
CA GLN A 317 8.20 0.50 26.98
C GLN A 317 7.50 -0.52 27.88
N VAL A 318 6.58 -0.07 28.72
CA VAL A 318 5.79 -0.94 29.60
C VAL A 318 4.72 -1.67 28.80
N VAL A 319 4.09 -1.05 27.79
CA VAL A 319 3.13 -1.73 26.89
C VAL A 319 3.83 -2.70 25.92
N ASP A 320 5.04 -2.37 25.48
CA ASP A 320 5.84 -3.20 24.57
C ASP A 320 6.36 -4.47 25.26
N GLY A 321 6.70 -4.40 26.55
CA GLY A 321 7.04 -5.59 27.35
C GLY A 321 5.84 -6.50 27.67
N LEU A 322 4.60 -5.99 27.62
CA LEU A 322 3.39 -6.70 28.06
C LEU A 322 2.61 -7.39 26.92
N THR A 323 2.85 -7.02 25.66
CA THR A 323 2.07 -7.53 24.51
C THR A 323 2.81 -8.54 23.64
N GLY A 324 4.12 -8.72 23.82
CA GLY A 324 4.94 -9.59 22.95
C GLY A 324 4.94 -9.14 21.48
N VAL A 325 4.46 -7.93 21.21
CA VAL A 325 4.49 -7.32 19.89
C VAL A 325 5.81 -6.58 19.84
N ASP A 326 6.80 -7.15 19.14
CA ASP A 326 7.90 -6.33 18.60
C ASP A 326 7.24 -5.23 17.76
N ARG A 327 7.15 -4.02 18.31
CA ARG A 327 6.75 -2.86 17.51
C ARG A 327 7.83 -2.67 16.47
N VAL A 328 7.58 -3.21 15.29
CA VAL A 328 8.31 -2.81 14.09
C VAL A 328 8.05 -1.31 13.95
N GLU A 329 9.03 -0.49 14.31
CA GLU A 329 8.97 0.95 14.11
C GLU A 329 8.65 1.19 12.64
N LEU A 330 7.50 1.82 12.38
CA LEU A 330 7.02 2.07 11.04
C LEU A 330 7.66 3.36 10.51
N PRO A 331 8.10 3.38 9.25
CA PRO A 331 8.73 4.54 8.64
C PRO A 331 7.78 5.72 8.55
N VAL A 332 8.32 6.93 8.72
CA VAL A 332 7.58 8.16 8.47
C VAL A 332 7.36 8.29 6.96
N ALA A 333 6.27 8.93 6.55
CA ALA A 333 5.97 9.12 5.12
C ALA A 333 7.14 9.76 4.36
N ASP A 334 7.81 10.72 4.98
CA ASP A 334 8.96 11.41 4.39
C ASP A 334 10.14 10.47 4.12
N ASP A 335 10.43 9.51 5.01
CA ASP A 335 11.49 8.52 4.83
C ASP A 335 11.23 7.65 3.60
N VAL A 336 9.97 7.22 3.43
CA VAL A 336 9.55 6.40 2.28
C VAL A 336 9.63 7.20 0.97
N LEU A 337 9.21 8.46 1.01
CA LEU A 337 9.27 9.36 -0.15
C LEU A 337 10.73 9.63 -0.55
N GLN A 338 11.62 9.82 0.42
CA GLN A 338 13.04 10.03 0.16
C GLN A 338 13.68 8.81 -0.53
N VAL A 339 13.41 7.60 -0.04
CA VAL A 339 13.93 6.36 -0.67
C VAL A 339 13.37 6.20 -2.08
N ARG A 340 12.06 6.43 -2.26
CA ARG A 340 11.44 6.39 -3.59
C ARG A 340 12.11 7.37 -4.56
N ASP A 341 12.33 8.60 -4.13
CA ASP A 341 12.88 9.65 -4.97
C ASP A 341 14.35 9.36 -5.32
N GLY A 342 15.13 8.82 -4.37
CA GLY A 342 16.49 8.35 -4.62
C GLY A 342 16.56 7.19 -5.62
N ILE A 343 15.68 6.18 -5.49
CA ILE A 343 15.58 5.09 -6.47
C ILE A 343 15.18 5.67 -7.84
N SER A 344 14.19 6.56 -7.89
CA SER A 344 13.76 7.20 -9.13
C SER A 344 14.90 7.98 -9.80
N GLU A 345 15.67 8.76 -9.04
CA GLU A 345 16.80 9.52 -9.56
C GLU A 345 17.92 8.59 -10.08
N SER A 346 18.23 7.53 -9.34
CA SER A 346 19.22 6.54 -9.78
C SER A 346 18.81 5.86 -11.11
N LEU A 347 17.51 5.62 -11.30
CA LEU A 347 16.99 5.07 -12.55
C LEU A 347 17.17 6.05 -13.72
N TRP A 348 16.98 7.35 -13.50
CA TRP A 348 17.24 8.38 -14.50
C TRP A 348 18.73 8.54 -14.84
N ALA A 349 19.63 8.19 -13.91
CA ALA A 349 21.07 8.23 -14.13
C ALA A 349 21.58 7.04 -14.98
N LEU A 350 20.75 6.03 -15.25
CA LEU A 350 21.13 4.89 -16.08
C LEU A 350 21.30 5.29 -17.56
N PRO A 351 22.20 4.64 -18.32
CA PRO A 351 22.37 4.90 -19.74
C PRO A 351 21.09 4.53 -20.51
N SER A 352 20.36 5.53 -21.02
CA SER A 352 19.17 5.28 -21.84
C SER A 352 19.54 4.88 -23.27
N SER A 353 18.80 3.93 -23.85
CA SER A 353 18.97 3.46 -25.23
C SER A 353 18.55 4.49 -26.29
N HIS A 354 18.19 5.71 -25.91
CA HIS A 354 17.64 6.73 -26.81
C HIS A 354 18.69 7.64 -27.44
N GLN A 355 19.76 7.07 -28.00
CA GLN A 355 20.64 7.79 -28.92
C GLN A 355 21.23 6.83 -29.97
N ARG A 356 20.43 6.54 -31.02
CA ARG A 356 20.87 6.31 -32.41
C ARG A 356 19.69 5.93 -33.30
N ARG A 357 18.91 6.94 -33.71
CA ARG A 357 18.17 6.95 -34.99
C ARG A 357 17.81 8.39 -35.36
N ILE A 358 18.84 9.20 -35.61
CA ILE A 358 18.72 10.34 -36.52
C ILE A 358 19.89 10.19 -37.50
N THR A 359 19.65 9.45 -38.57
CA THR A 359 20.41 9.51 -39.81
C THR A 359 19.61 10.34 -40.80
N ARG A 360 20.01 11.60 -40.99
CA ARG A 360 20.40 12.11 -42.31
C ARG A 360 21.10 13.45 -42.17
#